data_AF-R7N906-F1
#
_entry.id   AF-R7N906-F1
#
_cell.length_a   1.000
_cell.length_b   1.000
_cell.length_c   1.000
_cell.angle_alpha   90.00
_cell.angle_beta   90.00
_cell.angle_gamma   90.00
#
_symmetry.space_group_name_H-M   'P 1'
#
loop_
_entity.id
_entity.type
_entity.pdbx_description
1 polymer ?
#
loop_
_entity_poly.entity_id
_entity_poly.type
_entity_poly.pdbx_seq_one_letter_code
_entity_poly.pdbx_strand_id
1 'polypeptide(L)'
;MIGIDEVSKSEEMIKFASEYGKWLRAGYPVYFVCTGLYENIQELCNVKNLTFFRRATTIKTEPLNMIRMTEVYRNKLNIAIDEAREMAIITRGYAYAFQELGVLYFKKCDDETLDDIILRLKTELYAYSYEKIWEEMTAMDRFLAELLVEKEEYKREEVLKLMGDKAGSYSMYRDRLVKRGILNSRQGYISFALPFFAQYIKEYGKYSI
;
A
#
# COMPACT_ATOMS: atom_id res chain seq x y z
N MET A 1 5.24 27.27 -5.91
CA MET A 1 4.69 25.91 -5.76
C MET A 1 4.59 25.62 -4.28
N ILE A 2 3.47 25.05 -3.83
CA ILE A 2 3.24 24.62 -2.45
C ILE A 2 3.12 23.11 -2.49
N GLY A 3 4.01 22.42 -1.79
CA GLY A 3 3.99 20.97 -1.62
C GLY A 3 3.53 20.63 -0.21
N ILE A 4 2.53 19.77 -0.06
CA ILE A 4 2.13 19.23 1.25
C ILE A 4 2.11 17.70 1.16
N ASP A 5 2.92 17.06 1.99
CA ASP A 5 2.98 15.60 2.08
C ASP A 5 1.91 15.07 3.04
N GLU A 6 1.41 13.88 2.79
CA GLU A 6 0.45 13.15 3.63
C GLU A 6 -0.77 13.98 4.06
N VAL A 7 -1.42 14.68 3.12
CA VAL A 7 -2.61 15.46 3.46
C VAL A 7 -3.70 14.58 4.05
N SER A 8 -4.38 15.10 5.05
CA SER A 8 -5.54 14.51 5.70
C SER A 8 -6.60 15.59 5.94
N LYS A 9 -7.82 15.16 6.24
CA LYS A 9 -8.91 16.09 6.53
C LYS A 9 -8.76 16.65 7.96
N SER A 10 -8.00 17.74 8.07
CA SER A 10 -7.91 18.55 9.29
C SER A 10 -8.56 19.92 9.10
N GLU A 11 -8.84 20.62 10.20
CA GLU A 11 -9.39 21.98 10.15
C GLU A 11 -8.41 22.94 9.46
N GLU A 12 -7.12 22.80 9.74
CA GLU A 12 -6.02 23.57 9.15
C GLU A 12 -5.92 23.30 7.65
N MET A 13 -6.00 22.03 7.23
CA MET A 13 -5.93 21.67 5.82
C MET A 13 -7.12 22.23 5.05
N ILE A 14 -8.33 22.20 5.63
CA ILE A 14 -9.52 22.80 5.03
C ILE A 14 -9.38 24.33 4.92
N LYS A 15 -8.87 25.00 5.96
CA LYS A 15 -8.60 26.44 5.95
C LYS A 15 -7.61 26.80 4.84
N PHE A 16 -6.46 26.11 4.79
CA PHE A 16 -5.45 26.30 3.76
C PHE A 16 -6.02 26.08 2.35
N ALA A 17 -6.69 24.96 2.11
CA ALA A 17 -7.24 24.62 0.80
C ALA A 17 -8.31 25.65 0.37
N SER A 18 -9.08 26.19 1.31
CA SER A 18 -10.08 27.23 1.04
C SER A 18 -9.43 28.53 0.58
N GLU A 19 -8.34 28.96 1.24
CA GLU A 19 -7.56 30.13 0.83
C GLU A 19 -6.87 29.92 -0.52
N TYR A 20 -6.26 28.75 -0.72
CA TYR A 20 -5.68 28.39 -2.02
C TYR A 20 -6.72 28.46 -3.14
N GLY A 21 -7.95 27.97 -2.89
CA GLY A 21 -9.05 28.09 -3.84
C GLY A 21 -9.43 29.54 -4.18
N LYS A 22 -9.28 30.49 -3.25
CA LYS A 22 -9.44 31.93 -3.53
C LYS A 22 -8.32 32.45 -4.41
N TRP A 23 -7.07 32.05 -4.15
CA TRP A 23 -5.94 32.48 -4.96
C TRP A 23 -6.04 32.03 -6.42
N LEU A 24 -6.51 30.79 -6.65
CA LEU A 24 -6.79 30.29 -7.99
C LEU A 24 -7.83 31.15 -8.73
N ARG A 25 -8.92 31.55 -8.05
CA ARG A 25 -9.96 32.41 -8.65
C ARG A 25 -9.47 33.82 -8.94
N ALA A 26 -8.54 34.33 -8.13
CA ALA A 26 -7.91 35.64 -8.34
C ALA A 26 -6.83 35.63 -9.45
N GLY A 27 -6.52 34.47 -10.03
CA GLY A 27 -5.55 34.36 -11.12
C GLY A 27 -4.08 34.42 -10.68
N TYR A 28 -3.78 34.16 -9.40
CA TYR A 28 -2.38 34.14 -8.94
C TYR A 28 -1.64 32.93 -9.51
N PRO A 29 -0.33 33.07 -9.83
CA PRO A 29 0.50 31.99 -10.38
C PRO A 29 0.97 31.02 -9.28
N VAL A 30 0.02 30.41 -8.58
CA VAL A 30 0.27 29.44 -7.51
C VAL A 30 -0.06 28.02 -7.97
N TYR A 31 0.75 27.06 -7.52
CA TYR A 31 0.58 25.64 -7.80
C TYR A 31 0.56 24.89 -6.49
N PHE A 32 -0.35 23.94 -6.36
CA PHE A 32 -0.45 23.05 -5.20
C PHE A 32 -0.27 21.61 -5.64
N VAL A 33 0.69 20.94 -4.99
CA VAL A 33 0.97 19.52 -5.14
C VAL A 33 0.81 18.89 -3.77
N CYS A 34 0.05 17.81 -3.67
CA CYS A 34 -0.06 17.07 -2.42
C CYS A 34 -0.06 15.57 -2.66
N THR A 35 0.40 14.85 -1.64
CA THR A 35 0.30 13.40 -1.55
C THR A 35 -0.68 13.05 -0.43
N GLY A 36 -1.23 11.84 -0.46
CA GLY A 36 -2.08 11.35 0.61
C GLY A 36 -2.63 9.98 0.26
N LEU A 37 -3.01 9.24 1.29
CA LEU A 37 -3.72 7.99 1.10
C LEU A 37 -5.07 8.26 0.39
N TYR A 38 -5.55 7.25 -0.34
CA TYR A 38 -6.77 7.37 -1.12
C TYR A 38 -7.95 7.92 -0.29
N GLU A 39 -8.14 7.42 0.93
CA GLU A 39 -9.23 7.83 1.80
C GLU A 39 -9.13 9.31 2.20
N ASN A 40 -7.95 9.75 2.62
CA ASN A 40 -7.70 11.16 2.97
C ASN A 40 -7.98 12.11 1.81
N ILE A 41 -7.54 11.74 0.59
CA ILE A 41 -7.80 12.55 -0.61
C ILE A 41 -9.30 12.57 -0.93
N GLN A 42 -9.99 11.43 -0.80
CA GLN A 42 -11.45 11.36 -1.02
C GLN A 42 -12.21 12.21 0.00
N GLU A 43 -11.83 12.18 1.27
CA GLU A 43 -12.44 12.99 2.31
C GLU A 43 -12.32 14.49 2.01
N LEU A 44 -11.13 14.93 1.56
CA LEU A 44 -10.91 16.31 1.12
C LEU A 44 -11.73 16.66 -0.14
N CYS A 45 -11.83 15.75 -1.12
CA CYS A 45 -12.65 15.93 -2.34
C CYS A 45 -14.16 16.09 -2.04
N ASN A 46 -14.61 15.57 -0.90
CA ASN A 46 -16.01 15.61 -0.47
C ASN A 46 -16.37 16.88 0.31
N VAL A 47 -15.40 17.72 0.66
CA VAL A 47 -15.66 19.01 1.31
C VAL A 47 -16.30 19.98 0.29
N LYS A 48 -17.50 20.48 0.62
CA LYS A 48 -18.37 21.25 -0.31
C LYS A 48 -17.67 22.46 -0.96
N ASN A 49 -16.81 23.17 -0.23
CA ASN A 49 -16.13 24.38 -0.69
C ASN A 49 -14.75 24.12 -1.35
N LEU A 50 -14.33 22.86 -1.50
CA LEU A 50 -13.03 22.48 -2.07
C LEU A 50 -13.17 21.80 -3.45
N THR A 51 -14.11 22.27 -4.28
CA THR A 51 -14.42 21.66 -5.59
C THR A 51 -13.25 21.66 -6.59
N PHE A 52 -12.20 22.44 -6.34
CA PHE A 52 -10.99 22.39 -7.17
C PHE A 52 -10.28 21.03 -7.09
N PHE A 53 -10.36 20.31 -5.95
CA PHE A 53 -9.78 18.96 -5.84
C PHE A 53 -10.43 17.99 -6.83
N ARG A 54 -11.75 18.12 -7.09
CA ARG A 54 -12.46 17.30 -8.08
C ARG A 54 -11.98 17.55 -9.52
N ARG A 55 -11.35 18.69 -9.77
CA ARG A 55 -10.80 19.09 -11.07
C ARG A 55 -9.29 18.93 -11.14
N ALA A 56 -8.63 18.60 -10.02
CA ALA A 56 -7.20 18.45 -9.96
C ALA A 56 -6.76 17.19 -10.72
N THR A 57 -5.64 17.30 -11.44
CA THR A 57 -4.99 16.14 -12.04
C THR A 57 -4.52 15.22 -10.91
N THR A 58 -5.01 13.98 -10.92
CA THR A 58 -4.63 12.96 -9.94
C THR A 58 -3.68 11.97 -10.59
N ILE A 59 -2.51 11.79 -9.98
CA ILE A 59 -1.55 10.75 -10.37
C ILE A 59 -1.66 9.64 -9.33
N LYS A 60 -2.13 8.47 -9.75
CA LYS A 60 -2.15 7.28 -8.90
C LYS A 60 -0.81 6.57 -9.01
N THR A 61 -0.15 6.33 -7.90
CA THR A 61 1.05 5.50 -7.85
C THR A 61 0.66 4.03 -7.99
N GLU A 62 1.36 3.31 -8.86
CA GLU A 62 1.17 1.87 -9.08
C GLU A 62 2.33 1.08 -8.46
N PRO A 63 2.16 -0.24 -8.22
CA PRO A 63 3.27 -1.10 -7.83
C PRO A 63 4.46 -0.97 -8.79
N LEU A 64 5.67 -1.07 -8.24
CA LEU A 64 6.88 -1.01 -9.04
C LEU A 64 6.90 -2.12 -10.08
N ASN A 65 7.35 -1.77 -11.29
CA ASN A 65 7.41 -2.71 -12.39
C ASN A 65 8.48 -3.78 -12.15
N MET A 66 8.08 -5.05 -12.26
CA MET A 66 8.93 -6.21 -12.01
C MET A 66 10.24 -6.19 -12.81
N ILE A 67 10.17 -5.93 -14.12
CA ILE A 67 11.34 -5.91 -15.01
C ILE A 67 12.31 -4.80 -14.58
N ARG A 68 11.78 -3.61 -14.24
CA ARG A 68 12.62 -2.51 -13.75
C ARG A 68 13.27 -2.83 -12.41
N MET A 69 12.54 -3.43 -11.47
CA MET A 69 13.11 -3.83 -10.17
C MET A 69 14.23 -4.86 -10.35
N THR A 70 14.02 -5.89 -11.17
CA THR A 70 15.04 -6.89 -11.50
C THR A 70 16.29 -6.24 -12.06
N GLU A 71 16.17 -5.34 -13.03
CA GLU A 71 17.32 -4.63 -13.59
C GLU A 71 18.01 -3.72 -12.57
N VAL A 72 17.26 -3.07 -11.68
CA VAL A 72 17.88 -2.25 -10.62
C VAL A 72 18.67 -3.13 -9.64
N TYR A 73 18.10 -4.24 -9.16
CA TYR A 73 18.83 -5.15 -8.28
C TYR A 73 20.09 -5.70 -8.94
N ARG A 74 19.95 -6.23 -10.15
CA ARG A 74 21.07 -6.76 -10.94
C ARG A 74 22.21 -5.74 -11.04
N ASN A 75 21.89 -4.51 -11.44
CA ASN A 75 22.90 -3.49 -11.71
C ASN A 75 23.49 -2.86 -10.43
N LYS A 76 22.69 -2.70 -9.37
CA LYS A 76 23.13 -2.05 -8.12
C LYS A 76 23.87 -3.02 -7.20
N LEU A 77 23.49 -4.29 -7.20
CA LEU A 77 24.08 -5.32 -6.34
C LEU A 77 25.13 -6.16 -7.10
N ASN A 78 25.22 -6.01 -8.42
CA ASN A 78 26.13 -6.77 -9.28
C ASN A 78 25.94 -8.29 -9.15
N ILE A 79 24.69 -8.74 -9.20
CA ILE A 79 24.28 -10.14 -9.04
C ILE A 79 23.74 -10.73 -10.35
N ALA A 80 23.56 -12.05 -10.38
CA ALA A 80 22.97 -12.74 -11.53
C ALA A 80 21.51 -12.31 -11.75
N ILE A 81 21.05 -12.37 -13.00
CA ILE A 81 19.69 -11.96 -13.38
C ILE A 81 18.62 -12.80 -12.68
N ASP A 82 18.87 -14.09 -12.46
CA ASP A 82 17.89 -14.99 -11.84
C ASP A 82 17.71 -14.66 -10.36
N GLU A 83 18.80 -14.37 -9.63
CA GLU A 83 18.75 -13.93 -8.24
C GLU A 83 18.09 -12.56 -8.10
N ALA A 84 18.43 -11.60 -8.97
CA ALA A 84 17.77 -10.30 -9.02
C ALA A 84 16.27 -10.40 -9.32
N ARG A 85 15.86 -11.39 -10.14
CA ARG A 85 14.46 -11.66 -10.46
C ARG A 85 13.73 -12.23 -9.24
N GLU A 86 14.36 -13.16 -8.52
CA GLU A 86 13.82 -13.73 -7.30
C GLU A 86 13.57 -12.65 -6.24
N MET A 87 14.55 -11.76 -6.01
CA MET A 87 14.38 -10.60 -5.13
C MET A 87 13.20 -9.72 -5.55
N ALA A 88 13.08 -9.42 -6.85
CA ALA A 88 11.98 -8.61 -7.36
C ALA A 88 10.61 -9.29 -7.13
N ILE A 89 10.52 -10.62 -7.33
CA ILE A 89 9.29 -11.41 -7.09
C ILE A 89 8.89 -11.34 -5.61
N ILE A 90 9.85 -11.50 -4.70
CA ILE A 90 9.62 -11.43 -3.25
C ILE A 90 8.94 -10.11 -2.85
N THR A 91 9.37 -9.00 -3.45
CA THR A 91 8.89 -7.66 -3.07
C THR A 91 7.50 -7.33 -3.59
N ARG A 92 6.99 -8.08 -4.59
CA ARG A 92 5.67 -7.88 -5.20
C ARG A 92 5.39 -6.44 -5.70
N GLY A 93 6.44 -5.68 -6.03
CA GLY A 93 6.31 -4.29 -6.47
C GLY A 93 6.04 -3.30 -5.32
N TYR A 94 6.07 -3.75 -4.07
CA TYR A 94 5.93 -2.88 -2.92
C TYR A 94 7.23 -2.10 -2.70
N ALA A 95 7.16 -0.77 -2.81
CA ALA A 95 8.36 0.09 -2.86
C ALA A 95 9.23 -0.03 -1.60
N TYR A 96 8.62 -0.12 -0.42
CA TYR A 96 9.38 -0.27 0.82
C TYR A 96 10.09 -1.63 0.90
N ALA A 97 9.40 -2.74 0.60
CA ALA A 97 10.04 -4.04 0.51
C ALA A 97 11.17 -4.07 -0.52
N PHE A 98 10.96 -3.43 -1.69
CA PHE A 98 11.97 -3.33 -2.72
C PHE A 98 13.25 -2.61 -2.23
N GLN A 99 13.08 -1.47 -1.59
CA GLN A 99 14.20 -0.73 -1.03
C GLN A 99 14.90 -1.53 0.07
N GLU A 100 14.14 -2.04 1.04
CA GLU A 100 14.70 -2.68 2.22
C GLU A 100 15.40 -3.99 1.89
N LEU A 101 14.82 -4.83 1.03
CA LEU A 101 15.48 -6.05 0.57
C LEU A 101 16.81 -5.75 -0.14
N GLY A 102 16.88 -4.65 -0.91
CA GLY A 102 18.13 -4.21 -1.53
C GLY A 102 19.19 -3.81 -0.51
N VAL A 103 18.78 -3.08 0.55
CA VAL A 103 19.68 -2.66 1.64
C VAL A 103 20.17 -3.85 2.43
N LEU A 104 19.29 -4.76 2.82
CA LEU A 104 19.63 -5.96 3.58
C LEU A 104 20.56 -6.86 2.79
N TYR A 105 20.25 -7.09 1.50
CA TYR A 105 21.11 -7.89 0.63
C TYR A 105 22.47 -7.25 0.43
N PHE A 106 22.55 -5.92 0.24
CA PHE A 106 23.83 -5.23 0.10
C PHE A 106 24.71 -5.35 1.36
N LYS A 107 24.09 -5.42 2.55
CA LYS A 107 24.78 -5.51 3.84
C LYS A 107 25.02 -6.95 4.30
N LYS A 108 24.67 -7.95 3.49
CA LYS A 108 24.76 -9.36 3.90
C LYS A 108 26.21 -9.78 4.12
N CYS A 109 26.42 -10.71 5.05
CA CYS A 109 27.68 -11.45 5.14
C CYS A 109 27.75 -12.52 4.04
N ASP A 110 28.97 -12.95 3.69
CA ASP A 110 29.18 -13.94 2.61
C ASP A 110 28.53 -15.30 2.88
N ASP A 111 28.27 -15.63 4.16
CA ASP A 111 27.62 -16.86 4.62
C ASP A 111 26.09 -16.74 4.73
N GLU A 112 25.52 -15.53 4.63
CA GLU A 112 24.07 -15.32 4.68
C GLU A 112 23.41 -15.74 3.35
N THR A 113 22.37 -16.57 3.48
CA THR A 113 21.52 -16.98 2.37
C THR A 113 20.44 -15.93 2.09
N LEU A 114 19.77 -16.04 0.93
CA LEU A 114 18.61 -15.19 0.64
C LEU A 114 17.47 -15.40 1.66
N ASP A 115 17.30 -16.61 2.19
CA ASP A 115 16.30 -16.91 3.20
C ASP A 115 16.56 -16.18 4.53
N ASP A 116 17.84 -16.07 4.94
CA ASP A 116 18.24 -15.30 6.13
C ASP A 116 17.90 -13.82 5.96
N ILE A 117 18.14 -13.29 4.77
CA ILE A 117 17.80 -11.91 4.40
C ILE A 117 16.28 -11.71 4.36
N ILE A 118 15.52 -12.67 3.85
CA ILE A 118 14.05 -12.63 3.83
C ILE A 118 13.49 -12.61 5.26
N LEU A 119 14.09 -13.35 6.19
CA LEU A 119 13.67 -13.33 7.59
C LEU A 119 13.82 -11.93 8.19
N ARG A 120 14.97 -11.29 7.96
CA ARG A 120 15.21 -9.90 8.38
C ARG A 120 14.26 -8.93 7.70
N LEU A 121 14.01 -9.10 6.40
CA LEU A 121 13.04 -8.30 5.66
C LEU A 121 11.64 -8.40 6.29
N LYS A 122 11.19 -9.59 6.68
CA LYS A 122 9.90 -9.74 7.38
C LYS A 122 9.87 -8.94 8.68
N THR A 123 10.91 -9.01 9.50
CA THR A 123 11.00 -8.23 10.74
C THR A 123 10.86 -6.73 10.46
N GLU A 124 11.58 -6.20 9.47
CA GLU A 124 11.51 -4.78 9.08
C GLU A 124 10.12 -4.39 8.55
N LEU A 125 9.53 -5.21 7.69
CA LEU A 125 8.19 -4.98 7.16
C LEU A 125 7.13 -4.99 8.26
N TYR A 126 7.27 -5.91 9.22
CA TYR A 126 6.30 -6.10 10.29
C TYR A 126 6.31 -4.89 11.22
N ALA A 127 7.51 -4.51 11.69
CA ALA A 127 7.69 -3.43 12.67
C ALA A 127 7.42 -2.03 12.09
N TYR A 128 7.88 -1.74 10.87
CA TYR A 128 7.85 -0.37 10.34
C TYR A 128 6.67 -0.09 9.40
N SER A 129 5.94 -1.11 8.97
CA SER A 129 4.83 -0.95 8.04
C SER A 129 3.56 -1.68 8.47
N TYR A 130 3.63 -2.99 8.68
CA TYR A 130 2.42 -3.81 8.76
C TYR A 130 1.66 -3.63 10.05
N GLU A 131 2.35 -3.39 11.16
CA GLU A 131 1.72 -3.01 12.43
C GLU A 131 0.83 -1.78 12.26
N LYS A 132 1.39 -0.69 11.71
CA LYS A 132 0.63 0.54 11.46
C LYS A 132 -0.53 0.33 10.47
N ILE A 133 -0.30 -0.42 9.38
CA ILE A 133 -1.37 -0.72 8.41
C ILE A 133 -2.51 -1.49 9.09
N TRP A 134 -2.18 -2.46 9.92
CA TRP A 134 -3.14 -3.26 10.67
C TRP A 134 -3.91 -2.44 11.70
N GLU A 135 -3.21 -1.60 12.47
CA GLU A 135 -3.79 -0.65 13.42
C GLU A 135 -4.86 0.24 12.76
N GLU A 136 -4.57 0.78 11.58
CA GLU A 136 -5.47 1.64 10.81
C GLU A 136 -6.58 0.88 10.05
N MET A 137 -6.61 -0.45 10.08
CA MET A 137 -7.69 -1.24 9.49
C MET A 137 -8.90 -1.32 10.42
N THR A 138 -10.10 -1.08 9.87
CA THR A 138 -11.32 -1.25 10.66
C THR A 138 -11.54 -2.72 11.00
N ALA A 139 -12.37 -3.02 12.01
CA ALA A 139 -12.69 -4.41 12.39
C ALA A 139 -13.16 -5.27 11.21
N MET A 140 -13.90 -4.68 10.26
CA MET A 140 -14.35 -5.39 9.06
C MET A 140 -13.27 -5.55 7.99
N ASP A 141 -12.31 -4.63 7.90
CA ASP A 141 -11.13 -4.81 7.05
C ASP A 141 -10.27 -5.96 7.58
N ARG A 142 -10.00 -5.97 8.89
CA ARG A 142 -9.25 -7.04 9.57
C ARG A 142 -9.95 -8.38 9.39
N PHE A 143 -11.26 -8.45 9.63
CA PHE A 143 -12.06 -9.66 9.39
C PHE A 143 -11.89 -10.21 7.97
N LEU A 144 -12.00 -9.36 6.94
CA LEU A 144 -11.82 -9.82 5.55
C LEU A 144 -10.38 -10.30 5.31
N ALA A 145 -9.38 -9.60 5.84
CA ALA A 145 -7.97 -9.96 5.67
C ALA A 145 -7.62 -11.28 6.38
N GLU A 146 -8.16 -11.54 7.58
CA GLU A 146 -7.99 -12.79 8.32
C GLU A 146 -8.50 -14.01 7.56
N LEU A 147 -9.54 -13.85 6.72
CA LEU A 147 -10.04 -14.95 5.88
C LEU A 147 -9.07 -15.33 4.75
N LEU A 148 -8.05 -14.50 4.47
CA LEU A 148 -7.18 -14.61 3.30
C LEU A 148 -5.75 -15.06 3.64
N VAL A 149 -5.52 -15.63 4.83
CA VAL A 149 -4.16 -15.93 5.33
C VAL A 149 -3.66 -17.35 5.04
N GLU A 150 -4.53 -18.25 4.60
CA GLU A 150 -4.20 -19.68 4.45
C GLU A 150 -3.64 -20.05 3.06
N LYS A 151 -3.86 -19.21 2.04
CA LYS A 151 -3.32 -19.42 0.69
C LYS A 151 -3.07 -18.11 -0.03
N GLU A 152 -2.36 -18.18 -1.16
CA GLU A 152 -1.94 -17.00 -1.90
C GLU A 152 -3.09 -16.24 -2.56
N GLU A 153 -4.09 -16.94 -3.10
CA GLU A 153 -5.25 -16.32 -3.75
C GLU A 153 -6.56 -17.06 -3.50
N TYR A 154 -7.65 -16.30 -3.49
CA TYR A 154 -8.99 -16.79 -3.22
C TYR A 154 -9.95 -16.39 -4.33
N LYS A 155 -10.79 -17.32 -4.75
CA LYS A 155 -11.94 -17.01 -5.63
C LYS A 155 -12.96 -16.22 -4.83
N ARG A 156 -13.64 -15.28 -5.47
CA ARG A 156 -14.75 -14.52 -4.89
C ARG A 156 -15.75 -15.42 -4.18
N GLU A 157 -16.17 -16.52 -4.82
CA GLU A 157 -17.17 -17.44 -4.25
C GLU A 157 -16.70 -18.10 -2.95
N GLU A 158 -15.41 -18.40 -2.83
CA GLU A 158 -14.83 -18.97 -1.61
C GLU A 158 -14.88 -17.95 -0.48
N VAL A 159 -14.50 -16.71 -0.77
CA VAL A 159 -14.52 -15.62 0.21
C VAL A 159 -15.95 -15.31 0.66
N LEU A 160 -16.92 -15.28 -0.27
CA LEU A 160 -18.33 -15.07 0.07
C LEU A 160 -18.86 -16.16 1.00
N LYS A 161 -18.48 -17.42 0.79
CA LYS A 161 -18.83 -18.53 1.70
C LYS A 161 -18.20 -18.35 3.08
N LEU A 162 -16.93 -17.96 3.14
CA LEU A 162 -16.24 -17.69 4.40
C LEU A 162 -16.82 -16.48 5.16
N MET A 163 -17.32 -15.48 4.44
CA MET A 163 -17.96 -14.31 5.05
C MET A 163 -19.37 -14.58 5.60
N GLY A 164 -20.04 -15.64 5.15
CA GLY A 164 -21.40 -16.01 5.58
C GLY A 164 -22.37 -14.84 5.48
N ASP A 165 -23.01 -14.50 6.61
CA ASP A 165 -24.02 -13.45 6.75
C ASP A 165 -23.50 -12.06 6.33
N LYS A 166 -22.17 -11.86 6.38
CA LYS A 166 -21.51 -10.60 6.01
C LYS A 166 -21.22 -10.48 4.51
N ALA A 167 -21.54 -11.51 3.71
CA ALA A 167 -21.23 -11.55 2.27
C ALA A 167 -21.76 -10.35 1.47
N GLY A 168 -22.90 -9.76 1.87
CA GLY A 168 -23.46 -8.56 1.22
C GLY A 168 -22.53 -7.34 1.23
N SER A 169 -21.59 -7.30 2.17
CA SER A 169 -20.64 -6.19 2.32
C SER A 169 -19.29 -6.42 1.59
N TYR A 170 -19.10 -7.60 0.98
CA TYR A 170 -17.85 -8.00 0.34
C TYR A 170 -17.31 -6.97 -0.64
N SER A 171 -18.12 -6.52 -1.60
CA SER A 171 -17.66 -5.62 -2.66
C SER A 171 -17.11 -4.31 -2.09
N MET A 172 -17.79 -3.75 -1.09
CA MET A 172 -17.37 -2.49 -0.45
C MET A 172 -16.00 -2.64 0.22
N TYR A 173 -15.82 -3.68 1.04
CA TYR A 173 -14.57 -3.91 1.77
C TYR A 173 -13.42 -4.33 0.85
N ARG A 174 -13.70 -5.20 -0.13
CA ARG A 174 -12.74 -5.58 -1.17
C ARG A 174 -12.26 -4.34 -1.94
N ASP A 175 -13.17 -3.50 -2.40
CA ASP A 175 -12.81 -2.30 -3.17
C ASP A 175 -12.02 -1.30 -2.32
N ARG A 176 -12.37 -1.16 -1.04
CA ARG A 176 -11.62 -0.31 -0.10
C ARG A 176 -10.19 -0.81 0.09
N LEU A 177 -9.99 -2.09 0.40
CA LEU A 177 -8.65 -2.66 0.59
C LEU A 177 -7.82 -2.68 -0.68
N VAL A 178 -8.44 -2.83 -1.86
CA VAL A 178 -7.74 -2.68 -3.16
C VAL A 178 -7.30 -1.24 -3.37
N LYS A 179 -8.14 -0.26 -3.04
CA LYS A 179 -7.79 1.16 -3.14
C LYS A 179 -6.70 1.59 -2.15
N ARG A 180 -6.63 0.95 -0.98
CA ARG A 180 -5.54 1.10 -0.01
C ARG A 180 -4.25 0.38 -0.43
N GLY A 181 -4.26 -0.41 -1.51
CA GLY A 181 -3.10 -1.18 -1.94
C GLY A 181 -2.76 -2.37 -1.05
N ILE A 182 -3.70 -2.81 -0.21
CA ILE A 182 -3.54 -3.97 0.68
C ILE A 182 -3.89 -5.26 -0.07
N LEU A 183 -4.94 -5.22 -0.90
CA LEU A 183 -5.37 -6.33 -1.75
C LEU A 183 -5.12 -6.05 -3.23
N ASN A 184 -4.83 -7.11 -3.97
CA ASN A 184 -4.92 -7.17 -5.41
C ASN A 184 -6.21 -7.91 -5.81
N SER A 185 -6.79 -7.54 -6.95
CA SER A 185 -7.92 -8.25 -7.53
C SER A 185 -7.68 -8.52 -9.01
N ARG A 186 -7.77 -9.80 -9.42
CA ARG A 186 -7.61 -10.25 -10.82
C ARG A 186 -8.72 -11.23 -11.17
N GLN A 187 -9.44 -11.03 -12.28
CA GLN A 187 -10.37 -12.02 -12.86
C GLN A 187 -11.24 -12.83 -11.85
N GLY A 188 -11.85 -12.17 -10.86
CA GLY A 188 -12.69 -12.86 -9.85
C GLY A 188 -11.93 -13.47 -8.67
N TYR A 189 -10.63 -13.26 -8.59
CA TYR A 189 -9.75 -13.62 -7.49
C TYR A 189 -9.31 -12.38 -6.71
N ILE A 190 -8.97 -12.60 -5.44
CA ILE A 190 -8.29 -11.63 -4.58
C ILE A 190 -7.10 -12.26 -3.88
N SER A 191 -6.08 -11.46 -3.63
CA SER A 191 -4.85 -11.83 -2.92
C SER A 191 -4.28 -10.61 -2.21
N PHE A 192 -3.35 -10.81 -1.27
CA PHE A 192 -2.61 -9.68 -0.71
C PHE A 192 -1.63 -9.09 -1.73
N ALA A 193 -1.65 -7.77 -1.84
CA ALA A 193 -0.68 -7.02 -2.63
C ALA A 193 0.66 -6.88 -1.89
N LEU A 194 0.61 -6.81 -0.56
CA LEU A 194 1.78 -6.66 0.30
C LEU A 194 2.48 -8.01 0.51
N PRO A 195 3.82 -8.11 0.33
CA PRO A 195 4.55 -9.34 0.54
C PRO A 195 4.57 -9.73 2.02
N PHE A 196 4.36 -11.01 2.33
CA PHE A 196 4.37 -11.52 3.70
C PHE A 196 3.27 -10.99 4.66
N PHE A 197 2.30 -10.22 4.18
CA PHE A 197 1.26 -9.66 5.05
C PHE A 197 0.31 -10.71 5.62
N ALA A 198 0.03 -11.80 4.88
CA ALA A 198 -0.71 -12.95 5.40
C ALA A 198 -0.02 -13.59 6.61
N GLN A 199 1.30 -13.75 6.54
CA GLN A 199 2.13 -14.31 7.61
C GLN A 199 2.11 -13.38 8.82
N TYR A 200 2.27 -12.07 8.61
CA TYR A 200 2.12 -11.07 9.67
C TYR A 200 0.77 -11.21 10.40
N ILE A 201 -0.34 -11.28 9.67
CA ILE A 201 -1.68 -11.42 10.30
C ILE A 201 -1.78 -12.73 11.09
N LYS A 202 -1.25 -13.84 10.54
CA LYS A 202 -1.29 -15.15 11.18
C LYS A 202 -0.47 -15.21 12.48
N GLU A 203 0.67 -14.55 12.50
CA GLU A 203 1.63 -14.54 13.62
C GLU A 203 1.27 -13.48 14.68
N TYR A 204 0.86 -12.28 14.26
CA TYR A 204 0.75 -11.10 15.12
C TYR A 204 -0.64 -10.45 15.14
N GLY A 205 -1.53 -10.77 14.19
CA GLY A 205 -2.82 -10.07 14.03
C GLY A 205 -3.72 -10.08 15.27
N LYS A 206 -3.55 -11.06 16.17
CA LYS A 206 -4.28 -11.20 17.44
C LYS A 206 -3.65 -10.45 18.62
N TYR A 207 -2.39 -10.02 18.50
CA TYR A 207 -1.62 -9.38 19.58
C TYR A 207 -1.54 -7.86 19.40
N SER A 208 -1.72 -7.35 18.17
CA SER A 208 -1.76 -5.93 17.87
C SER A 208 -3.16 -5.36 18.15
N ILE A 209 -3.36 -4.85 19.37
CA ILE A 209 -4.55 -4.10 19.82
C ILE A 209 -4.11 -2.78 20.41
#